data_AF-A0A2E2KMP6-F1
#
_entry.id   AF-A0A2E2KMP6-F1
#
_cell.length_a   1.000
_cell.length_b   1.000
_cell.length_c   1.000
_cell.angle_alpha   90.00
_cell.angle_beta   90.00
_cell.angle_gamma   90.00
#
_symmetry.space_group_name_H-M   'P 1'
#
loop_
_entity.id
_entity.type
_entity.pdbx_description
1 polymer ?
#
loop_
_entity_poly.entity_id
_entity_poly.type
_entity_poly.pdbx_seq_one_letter_code
_entity_poly.pdbx_strand_id
1 'polypeptide(L)'
;MCITLPNYETANQITQQMLEQQNPQILTESSRIPESLSEDEALALLFQGAQINESKQPSTLKLQSKGGKEFLLVAKSKHWGEDFWLDLVSPELKCDLVVETWRRGKVTPLQDKHSTYFDEEILSLCFKFSSSKTYEWPYTKDHAKWAVALKNDTNQLPWICVADMNRMVPQEKRGGGCLCFQEEPLWNALNNAEETLHQIEQPVPS
;
A
#
# COMPACT_ATOMS: atom_id res chain seq x y z
N MET A 1 -10.05 -4.53 -1.94
CA MET A 1 -9.48 -5.82 -1.49
C MET A 1 -10.17 -6.24 -0.21
N CYS A 2 -10.38 -7.54 -0.01
CA CYS A 2 -10.97 -8.11 1.20
C CYS A 2 -10.24 -9.42 1.53
N ILE A 3 -9.97 -9.69 2.80
CA ILE A 3 -9.27 -10.89 3.25
C ILE A 3 -10.06 -11.55 4.37
N THR A 4 -10.30 -12.85 4.22
CA THR A 4 -10.82 -13.68 5.31
C THR A 4 -9.67 -14.02 6.25
N LEU A 5 -9.69 -13.45 7.46
CA LEU A 5 -8.70 -13.75 8.50
C LEU A 5 -8.94 -15.16 9.08
N PRO A 6 -7.89 -15.86 9.55
CA PRO A 6 -8.02 -17.22 10.05
C PRO A 6 -8.78 -17.27 11.39
N ASN A 7 -8.63 -16.26 12.23
CA ASN A 7 -9.22 -16.20 13.56
C ASN A 7 -9.26 -14.76 14.11
N TYR A 8 -9.85 -14.63 15.30
CA TYR A 8 -10.00 -13.37 16.03
C TYR A 8 -8.64 -12.79 16.46
N GLU A 9 -7.71 -13.64 16.88
CA GLU A 9 -6.38 -13.24 17.37
C GLU A 9 -5.60 -12.49 16.29
N THR A 10 -5.72 -12.92 15.02
CA THR A 10 -5.14 -12.21 13.88
C THR A 10 -5.73 -10.81 13.70
N ALA A 11 -7.05 -10.67 13.89
CA ALA A 11 -7.70 -9.36 13.82
C ALA A 11 -7.24 -8.44 14.96
N ASN A 12 -7.11 -8.98 16.17
CA ASN A 12 -6.62 -8.22 17.32
C ASN A 12 -5.14 -7.81 17.15
N GLN A 13 -4.30 -8.67 16.56
CA GLN A 13 -2.90 -8.36 16.23
C GLN A 13 -2.79 -7.24 15.18
N ILE A 14 -3.59 -7.30 14.12
CA ILE A 14 -3.70 -6.21 13.13
C ILE A 14 -4.14 -4.91 13.83
N THR A 15 -5.07 -5.02 14.78
CA THR A 15 -5.60 -3.86 15.49
C THR A 15 -4.58 -3.24 16.43
N GLN A 16 -3.72 -4.04 17.07
CA GLN A 16 -2.59 -3.54 17.84
C GLN A 16 -1.64 -2.72 16.95
N GLN A 17 -1.34 -3.20 15.74
CA GLN A 17 -0.55 -2.42 14.79
C GLN A 17 -1.26 -1.12 14.40
N MET A 18 -2.57 -1.17 14.14
CA MET A 18 -3.37 0.02 13.83
C MET A 18 -3.31 1.06 14.94
N LEU A 19 -3.35 0.66 16.21
CA LEU A 19 -3.22 1.58 17.34
C LEU A 19 -1.87 2.30 17.40
N GLU A 20 -0.78 1.59 17.11
CA GLU A 20 0.58 2.11 17.25
C GLU A 20 1.09 2.86 16.00
N GLN A 21 0.49 2.59 14.84
CA GLN A 21 0.99 3.04 13.54
C GLN A 21 -0.08 3.85 12.79
N GLN A 22 -1.04 3.18 12.14
CA GLN A 22 -2.00 3.85 11.24
C GLN A 22 -2.88 4.86 11.97
N ASN A 23 -3.24 4.55 13.22
CA ASN A 23 -4.16 5.26 14.11
C ASN A 23 -5.41 5.78 13.37
N PRO A 24 -6.23 4.87 12.79
CA PRO A 24 -7.36 5.27 11.99
C PRO A 24 -8.47 5.89 12.85
N GLN A 25 -9.20 6.84 12.28
CA GLN A 25 -10.42 7.34 12.90
C GLN A 25 -11.52 6.28 12.82
N ILE A 26 -12.09 5.91 13.97
CA ILE A 26 -13.22 4.97 14.05
C ILE A 26 -14.55 5.73 14.07
N LEU A 27 -15.48 5.31 13.22
CA LEU A 27 -16.86 5.78 13.20
C LEU A 27 -17.70 4.89 14.13
N THR A 28 -17.69 5.19 15.42
CA THR A 28 -18.32 4.36 16.47
C THR A 28 -19.82 4.19 16.29
N GLU A 29 -20.53 5.20 15.77
CA GLU A 29 -21.98 5.14 15.51
C GLU A 29 -22.36 4.00 14.54
N SER A 30 -21.49 3.75 13.56
CA SER A 30 -21.66 2.72 12.53
C SER A 30 -20.84 1.44 12.77
N SER A 31 -20.15 1.37 13.91
CA SER A 31 -19.29 0.24 14.26
C SER A 31 -19.89 -0.52 15.45
N ARG A 32 -19.57 -1.81 15.56
CA ARG A 32 -20.00 -2.66 16.67
C ARG A 32 -18.85 -3.56 17.08
N ILE A 33 -18.65 -3.72 18.38
CA ILE A 33 -17.76 -4.71 18.98
C ILE A 33 -18.59 -5.64 19.88
N PRO A 34 -18.18 -6.90 20.07
CA PRO A 34 -18.86 -7.80 21.00
C PRO A 34 -18.84 -7.27 22.44
N GLU A 35 -19.94 -7.42 23.18
CA GLU A 35 -20.02 -7.03 24.60
C GLU A 35 -19.08 -7.86 25.50
N SER A 36 -18.67 -9.04 25.03
CA SER A 36 -17.76 -9.93 25.74
C SER A 36 -16.28 -9.56 25.59
N LEU A 37 -15.95 -8.53 24.82
CA LEU A 37 -14.59 -8.10 24.55
C LEU A 37 -14.00 -7.43 25.80
N SER A 38 -12.78 -7.79 26.20
CA SER A 38 -12.14 -7.12 27.33
C SER A 38 -11.70 -5.71 26.95
N GLU A 39 -11.84 -4.75 27.88
CA GLU A 39 -11.58 -3.32 27.62
C GLU A 39 -10.11 -3.02 27.31
N ASP A 40 -9.19 -3.88 27.74
CA ASP A 40 -7.75 -3.78 27.50
C ASP A 40 -7.30 -4.40 26.16
N GLU A 41 -8.20 -5.05 25.42
CA GLU A 41 -7.88 -5.60 24.11
C GLU A 41 -7.72 -4.50 23.06
N ALA A 42 -6.80 -4.69 22.11
CA ALA A 42 -6.51 -3.72 21.07
C ALA A 42 -7.78 -3.28 20.30
N LEU A 43 -8.67 -4.22 19.98
CA LEU A 43 -9.95 -3.90 19.34
C LEU A 43 -10.85 -2.98 20.17
N ALA A 44 -10.92 -3.19 21.49
CA ALA A 44 -11.69 -2.33 22.37
C ALA A 44 -11.05 -0.94 22.47
N LEU A 45 -9.72 -0.89 22.67
CA LEU A 45 -8.94 0.34 22.74
C LEU A 45 -9.07 1.19 21.47
N LEU A 46 -8.96 0.56 20.29
CA LEU A 46 -9.12 1.26 19.01
C LEU A 46 -10.55 1.78 18.84
N PHE A 47 -11.56 0.95 19.15
CA PHE A 47 -12.96 1.35 19.06
C PHE A 47 -13.28 2.54 19.96
N GLN A 48 -12.72 2.58 21.17
CA GLN A 48 -12.91 3.65 22.14
C GLN A 48 -12.09 4.92 21.83
N GLY A 49 -11.18 4.88 20.85
CA GLY A 49 -10.30 5.99 20.52
C GLY A 49 -9.26 6.26 21.62
N ALA A 50 -8.80 5.21 22.28
CA ALA A 50 -7.78 5.31 23.33
C ALA A 50 -6.54 6.05 22.81
N GLN A 51 -6.03 6.99 23.61
CA GLN A 51 -4.81 7.73 23.28
C GLN A 51 -3.59 6.86 23.58
N ILE A 52 -2.95 6.36 22.53
CA ILE A 52 -1.73 5.54 22.63
C ILE A 52 -0.57 6.31 22.02
N ASN A 53 0.62 6.14 22.59
CA ASN A 53 1.85 6.69 22.03
C ASN A 53 2.17 5.93 20.73
N GLU A 54 1.92 6.57 19.60
CA GLU A 54 2.30 6.07 18.28
C GLU A 54 3.83 5.86 18.19
N SER A 55 4.25 4.75 17.56
CA SER A 55 5.66 4.39 17.40
C SER A 55 6.37 5.33 16.44
N LYS A 56 7.65 5.62 16.68
CA LYS A 56 8.51 6.33 15.70
C LYS A 56 9.07 5.42 14.62
N GLN A 57 9.07 4.11 14.87
CA GLN A 57 9.57 3.10 13.95
C GLN A 57 8.39 2.42 13.25
N PRO A 58 8.45 2.22 11.92
CA PRO A 58 7.46 1.44 11.19
C PRO A 58 7.41 0.00 11.70
N SER A 59 6.35 -0.71 11.34
CA SER A 59 6.23 -2.13 11.65
C SER A 59 5.67 -2.91 10.46
N THR A 60 6.13 -4.17 10.35
CA THR A 60 5.66 -5.12 9.35
C THR A 60 5.14 -6.37 10.05
N LEU A 61 3.88 -6.72 9.79
CA LEU A 61 3.31 -8.01 10.20
C LEU A 61 3.33 -8.98 9.02
N LYS A 62 3.80 -10.21 9.26
CA LYS A 62 3.68 -11.33 8.32
C LYS A 62 2.49 -12.18 8.73
N LEU A 63 1.48 -12.24 7.87
CA LEU A 63 0.18 -12.82 8.19
C LEU A 63 -0.24 -13.81 7.11
N GLN A 64 -1.23 -14.64 7.46
CA GLN A 64 -1.81 -15.61 6.54
C GLN A 64 -3.32 -15.52 6.60
N SER A 65 -3.98 -15.56 5.45
CA SER A 65 -5.44 -15.64 5.37
C SER A 65 -5.93 -17.02 5.83
N LYS A 66 -7.24 -17.15 6.09
CA LYS A 66 -7.88 -18.44 6.39
C LYS A 66 -7.62 -19.50 5.30
N GLY A 67 -7.44 -19.06 4.05
CA GLY A 67 -7.16 -19.94 2.91
C GLY A 67 -5.67 -20.26 2.71
N GLY A 68 -4.78 -19.84 3.61
CA GLY A 68 -3.35 -20.11 3.52
C GLY A 68 -2.54 -19.10 2.69
N LYS A 69 -3.18 -18.12 2.05
CA LYS A 69 -2.47 -17.06 1.31
C LYS A 69 -1.71 -16.15 2.27
N GLU A 70 -0.39 -16.05 2.10
CA GLU A 70 0.48 -15.16 2.87
C GLU A 70 0.35 -13.70 2.38
N PHE A 71 0.46 -12.76 3.31
CA PHE A 71 0.51 -11.34 3.03
C PHE A 71 1.28 -10.59 4.12
N LEU A 72 1.78 -9.41 3.77
CA LEU A 72 2.44 -8.48 4.66
C LEU A 72 1.51 -7.30 4.94
N LEU A 73 1.50 -6.83 6.18
CA LEU A 73 0.89 -5.54 6.54
C LEU A 73 2.00 -4.61 7.06
N VAL A 74 2.41 -3.69 6.19
CA VAL A 74 3.48 -2.71 6.44
C VAL A 74 2.83 -1.41 6.86
N ALA A 75 3.26 -0.81 7.96
CA ALA A 75 2.62 0.35 8.54
C ALA A 75 3.62 1.34 9.14
N LYS A 76 3.27 2.62 9.11
CA LYS A 76 3.97 3.68 9.80
C LYS A 76 3.00 4.58 10.56
N SER A 77 3.52 5.28 11.56
CA SER A 77 2.84 6.41 12.17
C SER A 77 3.20 7.74 11.52
N LYS A 78 2.50 8.80 11.93
CA LYS A 78 2.80 10.18 11.56
C LYS A 78 4.18 10.67 12.03
N HIS A 79 4.84 9.93 12.93
CA HIS A 79 6.13 10.28 13.51
C HIS A 79 7.34 9.74 12.76
N TRP A 80 7.15 8.83 11.80
CA TRP A 80 8.27 8.25 11.06
C TRP A 80 8.95 9.24 10.11
N GLY A 81 8.16 9.95 9.28
CA GLY A 81 8.62 11.16 8.60
C GLY A 81 9.33 11.02 7.25
N GLU A 82 9.49 9.81 6.69
CA GLU A 82 10.13 9.57 5.38
C GLU A 82 9.12 9.13 4.30
N ASP A 83 9.57 8.81 3.07
CA ASP A 83 8.73 8.37 1.96
C ASP A 83 8.21 6.94 2.19
N PHE A 84 6.89 6.82 2.34
CA PHE A 84 6.23 5.54 2.62
C PHE A 84 6.55 4.44 1.61
N TRP A 85 6.61 4.76 0.32
CA TRP A 85 6.84 3.74 -0.70
C TRP A 85 8.33 3.41 -0.81
N LEU A 86 9.14 4.44 -1.04
CA LEU A 86 10.56 4.31 -1.37
C LEU A 86 11.43 3.89 -0.19
N ASP A 87 11.14 4.39 1.01
CA ASP A 87 11.99 4.19 2.21
C ASP A 87 11.44 3.13 3.18
N LEU A 88 10.25 2.58 2.91
CA LEU A 88 9.63 1.55 3.74
C LEU A 88 9.14 0.34 2.96
N VAL A 89 8.23 0.51 2.00
CA VAL A 89 7.65 -0.65 1.29
C VAL A 89 8.69 -1.32 0.37
N SER A 90 9.38 -0.58 -0.48
CA SER A 90 10.40 -1.13 -1.39
C SER A 90 11.53 -1.86 -0.65
N PRO A 91 12.10 -1.31 0.46
CA PRO A 91 13.07 -2.02 1.29
C PRO A 91 12.54 -3.29 1.98
N GLU A 92 11.29 -3.29 2.46
CA GLU A 92 10.70 -4.47 3.10
C GLU A 92 10.52 -5.62 2.09
N LEU A 93 10.07 -5.30 0.87
CA LEU A 93 9.85 -6.27 -0.20
C LEU A 93 11.12 -6.66 -0.95
N LYS A 94 12.15 -5.83 -0.83
CA LYS A 94 13.42 -5.93 -1.56
C LYS A 94 13.25 -5.89 -3.07
N CYS A 95 12.41 -4.99 -3.54
CA CYS A 95 12.17 -4.78 -4.96
C CYS A 95 11.85 -3.33 -5.27
N ASP A 96 12.22 -2.91 -6.47
CA ASP A 96 11.73 -1.65 -7.07
C ASP A 96 10.23 -1.75 -7.33
N LEU A 97 9.49 -0.65 -7.17
CA LEU A 97 8.04 -0.63 -7.34
C LEU A 97 7.61 0.29 -8.49
N VAL A 98 6.52 -0.09 -9.15
CA VAL A 98 5.73 0.82 -9.98
C VAL A 98 4.48 1.19 -9.20
N VAL A 99 4.27 2.48 -8.98
CA VAL A 99 3.29 2.98 -7.99
C VAL A 99 2.20 3.82 -8.65
N GLU A 100 0.94 3.34 -8.58
CA GLU A 100 -0.27 4.06 -8.96
C GLU A 100 -0.81 4.77 -7.72
N THR A 101 -0.75 6.10 -7.68
CA THR A 101 -1.41 6.85 -6.62
C THR A 101 -2.01 8.16 -7.11
N TRP A 102 -3.14 8.53 -6.51
CA TRP A 102 -3.74 9.84 -6.73
C TRP A 102 -2.82 10.97 -6.25
N ARG A 103 -2.34 11.81 -7.18
CA ARG A 103 -1.43 12.91 -6.88
C ARG A 103 -1.91 14.21 -7.53
N ARG A 104 -1.92 15.30 -6.75
CA ARG A 104 -2.28 16.66 -7.19
C ARG A 104 -1.39 17.73 -6.55
N GLY A 105 -0.18 17.36 -6.14
CA GLY A 105 0.73 18.23 -5.41
C GLY A 105 2.17 17.74 -5.52
N LYS A 106 3.06 18.28 -4.66
CA LYS A 106 4.46 17.87 -4.63
C LYS A 106 4.58 16.38 -4.31
N VAL A 107 5.26 15.67 -5.19
CA VAL A 107 5.51 14.22 -5.09
C VAL A 107 6.93 14.00 -4.56
N THR A 108 7.13 12.88 -3.87
CA THR A 108 8.45 12.42 -3.45
C THR A 108 9.32 12.05 -4.67
N PRO A 109 10.65 12.06 -4.55
CA PRO A 109 11.51 11.69 -5.68
C PRO A 109 11.39 10.20 -6.04
N LEU A 110 11.83 9.82 -7.25
CA LEU A 110 11.84 8.42 -7.68
C LEU A 110 12.96 7.59 -7.02
N GLN A 111 13.99 8.27 -6.51
CA GLN A 111 15.11 7.73 -5.74
C GLN A 111 15.64 8.83 -4.80
N ASP A 112 16.20 8.44 -3.67
CA ASP A 112 16.80 9.38 -2.73
C ASP A 112 18.10 8.86 -2.10
N LYS A 113 18.54 9.45 -0.99
CA LYS A 113 19.77 9.04 -0.27
C LYS A 113 19.51 8.03 0.86
N HIS A 114 18.25 7.77 1.19
CA HIS A 114 17.81 6.90 2.27
C HIS A 114 17.50 5.49 1.76
N SER A 115 17.21 5.36 0.47
CA SER A 115 16.91 4.10 -0.21
C SER A 115 17.87 3.80 -1.37
N THR A 116 18.17 2.52 -1.57
CA THR A 116 18.86 2.04 -2.78
C THR A 116 17.90 1.65 -3.90
N TYR A 117 16.59 1.72 -3.66
CA TYR A 117 15.54 1.31 -4.59
C TYR A 117 15.11 2.47 -5.48
N PHE A 118 14.33 2.13 -6.50
CA PHE A 118 13.69 3.07 -7.40
C PHE A 118 12.19 2.79 -7.48
N ASP A 119 11.40 3.84 -7.30
CA ASP A 119 9.95 3.74 -7.39
C ASP A 119 9.46 4.55 -8.61
N GLU A 120 8.99 3.85 -9.65
CA GLU A 120 8.40 4.44 -10.85
C GLU A 120 6.96 4.92 -10.59
N GLU A 121 6.51 5.86 -11.39
CA GLU A 121 5.18 6.44 -11.32
C GLU A 121 4.33 6.09 -12.53
N ILE A 122 3.11 5.60 -12.28
CA ILE A 122 2.13 5.39 -13.35
C ILE A 122 1.50 6.72 -13.71
N LEU A 123 1.28 6.96 -15.00
CA LEU A 123 0.79 8.23 -15.52
C LEU A 123 -0.60 8.09 -16.15
N SER A 124 -0.85 6.96 -16.79
CA SER A 124 -2.19 6.54 -17.20
C SER A 124 -2.38 5.05 -16.96
N LEU A 125 -3.62 4.69 -16.71
CA LEU A 125 -4.07 3.30 -16.70
C LEU A 125 -4.92 3.05 -17.94
N CYS A 126 -4.59 1.98 -18.66
CA CYS A 126 -5.29 1.52 -19.86
C CYS A 126 -5.65 0.03 -19.73
N PHE A 127 -6.89 -0.25 -19.36
CA PHE A 127 -7.41 -1.62 -19.32
C PHE A 127 -8.06 -2.02 -20.66
N LYS A 128 -7.42 -2.97 -21.36
CA LYS A 128 -7.90 -3.56 -22.61
C LYS A 128 -8.67 -4.85 -22.32
N PHE A 129 -10.00 -4.79 -22.30
CA PHE A 129 -10.86 -5.96 -22.03
C PHE A 129 -11.15 -6.79 -23.28
N SER A 130 -11.23 -6.14 -24.44
CA SER A 130 -11.37 -6.78 -25.74
C SER A 130 -10.81 -5.85 -26.83
N SER A 131 -10.72 -6.34 -28.07
CA SER A 131 -10.29 -5.54 -29.21
C SER A 131 -11.14 -4.28 -29.46
N SER A 132 -12.37 -4.23 -28.93
CA SER A 132 -13.31 -3.11 -29.08
C SER A 132 -13.61 -2.37 -27.77
N LYS A 133 -13.03 -2.80 -26.64
CA LYS A 133 -13.37 -2.26 -25.33
C LYS A 133 -12.12 -1.96 -24.51
N THR A 134 -11.78 -0.68 -24.48
CA THR A 134 -10.68 -0.12 -23.71
C THR A 134 -11.23 0.92 -22.74
N TYR A 135 -10.72 0.92 -21.51
CA TYR A 135 -10.95 1.99 -20.55
C TYR A 135 -9.61 2.60 -20.18
N GLU A 136 -9.51 3.91 -20.33
CA GLU A 136 -8.28 4.64 -20.07
C GLU A 136 -8.57 5.89 -19.24
N TRP A 137 -7.73 6.16 -18.24
CA TRP A 137 -7.78 7.39 -17.46
C TRP A 137 -6.40 7.74 -16.87
N PRO A 138 -6.12 9.03 -16.62
CA PRO A 138 -4.87 9.46 -16.01
C PRO A 138 -4.90 9.27 -14.48
N TYR A 139 -3.72 9.12 -13.88
CA TYR A 139 -3.55 8.97 -12.43
C TYR A 139 -4.22 10.07 -11.58
N THR A 140 -4.43 11.27 -12.14
CA THR A 140 -5.09 12.39 -11.44
C THR A 140 -6.60 12.20 -11.23
N LYS A 141 -7.17 11.18 -11.88
CA LYS A 141 -8.58 10.77 -11.82
C LYS A 141 -8.77 9.43 -11.13
N ASP A 142 -7.70 8.73 -10.77
CA ASP A 142 -7.77 7.52 -9.98
C ASP A 142 -7.52 7.84 -8.50
N HIS A 143 -8.38 7.32 -7.62
CA HIS A 143 -8.19 7.41 -6.17
C HIS A 143 -7.44 6.22 -5.58
N ALA A 144 -7.22 5.19 -6.39
CA ALA A 144 -6.50 3.99 -6.03
C ALA A 144 -5.06 4.33 -5.63
N LYS A 145 -4.54 3.46 -4.77
CA LYS A 145 -3.21 3.54 -4.19
C LYS A 145 -2.72 2.11 -4.16
N TRP A 146 -1.98 1.74 -5.16
CA TRP A 146 -1.41 0.41 -5.26
C TRP A 146 -0.05 0.48 -5.92
N ALA A 147 0.72 -0.57 -5.73
CA ALA A 147 2.00 -0.74 -6.38
C ALA A 147 2.18 -2.18 -6.81
N VAL A 148 2.99 -2.39 -7.84
CA VAL A 148 3.47 -3.71 -8.25
C VAL A 148 4.99 -3.72 -8.26
N ALA A 149 5.59 -4.89 -8.02
CA ALA A 149 7.03 -5.05 -8.27
C ALA A 149 7.33 -4.72 -9.74
N LEU A 150 8.31 -3.84 -9.97
CA LEU A 150 8.79 -3.48 -11.30
C LEU A 150 9.27 -4.74 -12.03
N LYS A 151 8.92 -4.90 -13.30
CA LYS A 151 9.36 -6.03 -14.10
C LYS A 151 10.81 -5.83 -14.56
N ASN A 152 11.76 -6.38 -13.81
CA ASN A 152 13.19 -6.35 -14.14
C ASN A 152 13.91 -7.63 -13.66
N ASP A 153 15.17 -7.80 -14.05
CA ASP A 153 15.96 -9.00 -13.74
C ASP A 153 16.30 -9.15 -12.24
N THR A 154 16.17 -8.08 -11.45
CA THR A 154 16.49 -8.05 -10.02
C THR A 154 15.29 -8.37 -9.13
N ASN A 155 14.08 -8.16 -9.63
CA ASN A 155 12.83 -8.38 -8.89
C ASN A 155 12.35 -9.83 -9.08
N GLN A 156 12.39 -10.60 -7.99
CA GLN A 156 12.19 -12.05 -8.03
C GLN A 156 10.74 -12.49 -7.82
N LEU A 157 9.86 -11.60 -7.33
CA LEU A 157 8.53 -11.97 -6.83
C LEU A 157 7.45 -11.00 -7.35
N PRO A 158 6.26 -11.49 -7.72
CA PRO A 158 5.18 -10.70 -8.29
C PRO A 158 4.39 -9.97 -7.19
N TRP A 159 5.05 -9.09 -6.45
CA TRP A 159 4.43 -8.33 -5.37
C TRP A 159 3.37 -7.37 -5.89
N ILE A 160 2.25 -7.32 -5.19
CA ILE A 160 1.21 -6.31 -5.33
C ILE A 160 0.95 -5.74 -3.95
N CYS A 161 0.89 -4.42 -3.85
CA CYS A 161 0.55 -3.71 -2.62
C CYS A 161 -0.69 -2.85 -2.86
N VAL A 162 -1.60 -2.82 -1.89
CA VAL A 162 -2.72 -1.88 -1.86
C VAL A 162 -2.64 -1.09 -0.56
N ALA A 163 -2.73 0.24 -0.65
CA ALA A 163 -2.41 1.14 0.44
C ALA A 163 -3.50 2.19 0.70
N ASP A 164 -3.39 2.86 1.83
CA ASP A 164 -4.10 4.11 2.15
C ASP A 164 -3.26 5.37 1.84
N MET A 165 -1.95 5.21 1.58
CA MET A 165 -0.98 6.28 1.31
C MET A 165 -0.72 6.54 -0.18
N ASN A 166 -0.71 7.81 -0.59
CA ASN A 166 -0.19 8.21 -1.90
C ASN A 166 1.28 8.66 -1.80
N ARG A 167 1.93 8.94 -2.93
CA ARG A 167 3.33 9.43 -2.97
C ARG A 167 3.50 10.94 -2.76
N MET A 168 2.48 11.64 -2.25
CA MET A 168 2.62 13.09 -2.04
C MET A 168 3.39 13.37 -0.74
N VAL A 169 4.34 14.31 -0.76
CA VAL A 169 5.17 14.69 0.40
C VAL A 169 4.37 14.92 1.70
N PRO A 170 3.18 15.56 1.71
CA PRO A 170 2.40 15.70 2.95
C PRO A 170 2.01 14.38 3.65
N GLN A 171 2.07 13.24 2.96
CA GLN A 171 1.85 11.91 3.55
C GLN A 171 2.97 11.45 4.48
N GLU A 172 4.16 12.05 4.40
CA GLU A 172 5.27 11.77 5.32
C GLU A 172 4.83 11.94 6.79
N LYS A 173 3.93 12.91 7.04
CA LYS A 173 3.41 13.29 8.37
C LYS A 173 2.04 12.67 8.70
N ARG A 174 1.68 11.57 8.06
CA ARG A 174 0.42 10.84 8.32
C ARG A 174 0.72 9.39 8.67
N GLY A 175 -0.09 8.83 9.56
CA GLY A 175 -0.15 7.38 9.77
C GLY A 175 -0.85 6.72 8.58
N GLY A 176 -0.44 5.50 8.28
CA GLY A 176 -1.01 4.68 7.20
C GLY A 176 -0.21 3.41 6.97
N GLY A 177 -0.66 2.60 6.02
CA GLY A 177 -0.03 1.34 5.70
C GLY A 177 -0.47 0.75 4.36
N CYS A 178 0.14 -0.38 4.04
CA CYS A 178 -0.20 -1.14 2.85
C CYS A 178 -0.22 -2.62 3.17
N LEU A 179 -1.07 -3.31 2.42
CA LEU A 179 -1.10 -4.76 2.40
C LEU A 179 -0.45 -5.24 1.12
N CYS A 180 0.62 -6.03 1.26
CA CYS A 180 1.39 -6.58 0.16
C CYS A 180 1.28 -8.10 0.10
N PHE A 181 1.07 -8.65 -1.09
CA PHE A 181 0.91 -10.09 -1.32
C PHE A 181 1.40 -10.44 -2.73
N GLN A 182 1.64 -11.72 -2.98
CA GLN A 182 2.08 -12.20 -4.29
C GLN A 182 0.90 -12.84 -5.03
N GLU A 183 0.56 -12.36 -6.22
CA GLU A 183 -0.48 -12.96 -7.07
C GLU A 183 -0.15 -12.69 -8.54
N GLU A 184 0.57 -13.61 -9.17
CA GLU A 184 1.12 -13.43 -10.51
C GLU A 184 0.08 -13.04 -11.59
N PRO A 185 -1.12 -13.66 -11.68
CA PRO A 185 -2.15 -13.22 -12.62
C PRO A 185 -2.57 -11.76 -12.42
N LEU A 186 -2.73 -11.32 -11.17
CA LEU A 186 -3.12 -9.94 -10.86
C LEU A 186 -1.95 -8.99 -11.12
N TRP A 187 -0.74 -9.37 -10.77
CA TRP A 187 0.47 -8.59 -11.01
C TRP A 187 0.65 -8.35 -12.52
N ASN A 188 0.50 -9.40 -13.35
CA ASN A 188 0.55 -9.28 -14.80
C ASN A 188 -0.57 -8.38 -15.34
N ALA A 189 -1.80 -8.51 -14.83
CA ALA A 189 -2.92 -7.70 -15.28
C ALA A 189 -2.71 -6.20 -14.97
N LEU A 190 -2.15 -5.89 -13.80
CA LEU A 190 -1.83 -4.52 -13.39
C LEU A 190 -0.67 -3.95 -14.21
N ASN A 191 0.46 -4.65 -14.32
CA ASN A 191 1.59 -4.22 -15.16
C ASN A 191 1.18 -3.97 -16.61
N ASN A 192 0.33 -4.83 -17.19
CA ASN A 192 -0.13 -4.66 -18.57
C ASN A 192 -1.10 -3.48 -18.76
N ALA A 193 -1.69 -2.98 -17.68
CA ALA A 193 -2.57 -1.81 -17.72
C ALA A 193 -1.79 -0.50 -17.59
N GLU A 194 -0.51 -0.54 -17.25
CA GLU A 194 0.31 0.64 -17.05
C GLU A 194 0.76 1.23 -18.38
N GLU A 195 0.51 2.52 -18.57
CA GLU A 195 1.16 3.32 -19.60
C GLU A 195 2.06 4.37 -18.92
N THR A 196 3.37 4.15 -18.99
CA THR A 196 4.38 5.09 -18.49
C THR A 196 4.75 6.06 -19.63
N LEU A 197 4.82 7.37 -19.37
CA LEU A 197 5.09 8.39 -20.42
C LEU A 197 6.46 8.23 -21.11
N HIS A 198 7.34 7.35 -20.63
CA HIS A 198 8.64 7.10 -21.24
C HIS A 198 8.59 6.32 -22.57
N GLN A 199 7.41 5.88 -23.04
CA GLN A 199 7.26 5.36 -24.40
C GLN A 199 6.95 6.41 -25.49
N ILE A 200 6.84 7.71 -25.15
CA ILE A 200 6.59 8.76 -26.15
C ILE A 200 7.89 9.33 -26.76
N GLU A 201 9.06 9.05 -26.20
CA GLU A 201 10.35 9.49 -26.78
C GLU A 201 11.29 8.30 -27.08
N GLN A 202 10.98 7.56 -28.14
CA GLN A 202 12.01 6.89 -28.94
C GLN A 202 11.92 7.48 -30.35
N PRO A 203 12.81 8.40 -30.77
CA PRO A 203 12.89 8.76 -32.17
C PRO A 203 13.27 7.52 -32.95
N VAL A 204 12.46 7.19 -33.96
CA VAL A 204 12.71 6.12 -34.91
C VAL A 204 14.13 6.30 -35.47
N PRO A 205 15.02 5.29 -35.42
CA PRO A 205 16.31 5.38 -36.07
C PRO A 205 16.09 5.55 -37.57
N SER A 206 16.63 6.64 -38.12
CA SER A 206 16.72 6.92 -39.56
C SER A 206 17.59 5.90 -40.29
#